data_AF-A0A6I9Q5S7-F1
#
_entry.id   AF-A0A6I9Q5S7-F1
#
_cell.length_a   1.000
_cell.length_b   1.000
_cell.length_c   1.000
_cell.angle_alpha   90.00
_cell.angle_beta   90.00
_cell.angle_gamma   90.00
#
_symmetry.space_group_name_H-M   'P 1'
#
loop_
_entity.id
_entity.type
_entity.pdbx_description
1 polymer ?
#
loop_
_entity_poly.entity_id
_entity_poly.type
_entity_poly.pdbx_seq_one_letter_code
_entity_poly.pdbx_strand_id
1 'polypeptide(L)'
;MPGGITESGEPYSPFVGLVYMFNLIVGTGALTMPKAFASAGWVVSISLISFLGFMSYMTTTFVIEAMASTNAQLRWKRREQEEFDVQPGRDLLI
;
A
#
# COMPACT_ATOMS: atom_id res chain seq x y z
N MET A 1 17.05 23.58 -10.85
CA MET A 1 16.82 22.22 -10.33
C MET A 1 15.67 22.32 -9.33
N PRO A 2 14.44 21.88 -9.67
CA PRO A 2 13.32 21.97 -8.76
C PRO A 2 13.43 20.90 -7.66
N GLY A 3 14.13 21.24 -6.58
CA GLY A 3 14.14 20.48 -5.32
C GLY A 3 13.14 21.09 -4.35
N GLY A 4 11.85 20.79 -4.51
CA GLY A 4 10.80 21.41 -3.66
C GLY A 4 9.45 20.67 -3.62
N ILE A 5 9.39 19.38 -3.90
CA ILE A 5 8.15 18.57 -3.79
C ILE A 5 8.31 17.29 -2.96
N THR A 6 9.44 17.12 -2.28
CA THR A 6 9.63 16.10 -1.26
C THR A 6 9.94 16.75 0.09
N GLU A 7 9.07 17.67 0.53
CA GLU A 7 8.75 17.60 1.95
C GLU A 7 8.11 16.23 2.12
N SER A 8 8.67 15.41 3.00
CA SER A 8 8.01 14.18 3.43
C SER A 8 6.79 14.65 4.21
N GLY A 9 5.71 14.99 3.49
CA GLY A 9 4.47 15.46 4.09
C GLY A 9 4.09 14.47 5.17
N GLU A 10 3.83 14.98 6.37
CA GLU A 10 3.41 14.18 7.51
C GLU A 10 2.45 13.07 7.04
N PRO A 11 2.73 11.80 7.36
CA PRO A 11 1.88 10.70 6.90
C PRO A 11 0.44 11.01 7.30
N TYR A 12 -0.49 10.88 6.35
CA TYR A 12 -1.90 11.13 6.62
C TYR A 12 -2.34 10.37 7.87
N SER A 13 -3.12 11.03 8.71
CA SER A 13 -3.76 10.38 9.86
C SER A 13 -4.49 9.10 9.40
N PRO A 14 -4.45 8.00 10.17
CA PRO A 14 -5.11 6.75 9.80
C PRO A 14 -6.58 6.93 9.40
N PHE A 15 -7.27 7.90 10.02
CA PHE A 15 -8.66 8.23 9.68
C PHE A 15 -8.79 8.82 8.27
N VAL A 16 -7.91 9.77 7.90
CA VAL A 16 -7.90 10.38 6.56
C VAL A 16 -7.54 9.32 5.51
N GLY A 17 -6.57 8.45 5.81
CA GLY A 17 -6.22 7.32 4.95
C GLY A 17 -7.38 6.35 4.74
N LEU A 18 -8.16 6.07 5.79
CA LEU A 18 -9.35 5.22 5.70
C LEU A 18 -10.43 5.85 4.82
N VAL A 19 -10.71 7.14 4.99
CA VAL A 19 -11.67 7.85 4.13
C VAL A 19 -11.20 7.85 2.67
N TYR A 20 -9.90 8.03 2.42
CA TYR A 20 -9.33 7.97 1.09
C TYR A 20 -9.45 6.58 0.46
N MET A 21 -9.11 5.53 1.20
CA MET A 21 -9.26 4.14 0.76
C MET A 21 -10.72 3.77 0.49
N PHE A 22 -11.65 4.19 1.34
CA PHE A 22 -13.09 3.98 1.12
C PHE A 22 -13.54 4.61 -0.19
N ASN A 23 -13.16 5.87 -0.45
CA ASN A 23 -13.47 6.54 -1.70
C ASN A 23 -12.87 5.82 -2.92
N LEU A 24 -11.67 5.26 -2.79
CA LEU A 24 -11.02 4.51 -3.86
C LEU A 24 -11.75 3.19 -4.18
N ILE A 25 -12.20 2.48 -3.15
CA ILE A 25 -12.88 1.17 -3.29
C ILE A 25 -14.32 1.35 -3.77
N VAL A 26 -15.04 2.32 -3.20
CA VAL A 26 -16.45 2.57 -3.52
C VAL A 26 -16.59 3.24 -4.88
N GLY A 27 -15.77 4.27 -5.13
CA GLY A 27 -15.77 5.05 -6.37
C GLY A 27 -17.18 5.38 -6.88
N THR A 28 -17.38 5.24 -8.19
CA THR A 28 -18.71 5.29 -8.82
C THR A 28 -19.46 3.96 -8.76
N GLY A 29 -18.82 2.89 -8.26
CA GLY A 29 -19.38 1.54 -8.19
C GLY A 29 -20.61 1.43 -7.30
N ALA A 30 -20.68 2.19 -6.19
CA ALA A 30 -21.88 2.22 -5.36
C ALA A 30 -23.13 2.74 -6.08
N LEU A 31 -22.99 3.57 -7.12
CA LEU A 31 -24.14 4.10 -7.87
C LEU A 31 -24.78 3.04 -8.77
N THR A 32 -24.01 2.06 -9.23
CA THR A 32 -24.48 1.00 -10.15
C THR A 32 -24.87 -0.29 -9.41
N MET A 33 -24.41 -0.48 -8.17
CA MET A 33 -24.73 -1.66 -7.35
C MET A 33 -26.25 -1.93 -7.21
N PRO A 34 -27.11 -0.97 -6.85
CA PRO A 34 -28.53 -1.29 -6.58
C PRO A 34 -29.25 -1.91 -7.78
N LYS A 35 -28.95 -1.41 -8.99
CA LYS A 35 -29.54 -1.93 -10.23
C LYS A 35 -29.02 -3.32 -10.59
N ALA A 36 -27.71 -3.56 -10.43
CA ALA A 36 -27.10 -4.86 -10.70
C ALA A 36 -27.61 -5.94 -9.74
N PHE A 37 -27.82 -5.58 -8.46
CA PHE A 37 -28.39 -6.45 -7.44
C PHE A 37 -29.85 -6.79 -7.72
N ALA A 38 -30.64 -5.81 -8.18
CA ALA A 38 -32.03 -6.04 -8.57
C ALA A 38 -32.15 -6.97 -9.79
N SER A 39 -31.21 -6.93 -10.74
CA SER A 39 -31.23 -7.81 -11.91
C SER A 39 -30.68 -9.22 -11.66
N ALA A 40 -29.64 -9.36 -10.84
CA ALA A 40 -28.99 -10.65 -10.58
C ALA A 40 -29.65 -11.44 -9.44
N GLY A 41 -30.35 -10.75 -8.53
CA GLY A 41 -30.97 -11.33 -7.34
C GLY A 41 -30.05 -11.30 -6.13
N TRP A 42 -30.66 -11.05 -4.96
CA TRP A 42 -29.94 -10.79 -3.71
C TRP A 42 -28.97 -11.90 -3.29
N VAL A 43 -29.34 -13.19 -3.43
CA VAL A 43 -28.48 -14.32 -3.05
C VAL A 43 -27.20 -14.37 -3.88
N VAL A 44 -27.33 -14.21 -5.20
CA VAL A 44 -26.20 -14.25 -6.14
C VAL A 44 -25.27 -13.08 -5.86
N SER A 45 -25.83 -11.89 -5.67
CA SER A 45 -25.03 -10.68 -5.45
C SER A 45 -24.31 -10.67 -4.10
N ILE A 46 -24.93 -11.17 -3.02
CA ILE A 46 -24.27 -11.33 -1.72
C ILE A 46 -23.13 -12.35 -1.83
N SER A 47 -23.40 -13.52 -2.43
CA SER A 47 -22.38 -14.56 -2.61
C SER A 47 -21.18 -14.05 -3.41
N LEU A 48 -21.44 -13.30 -4.48
CA LEU A 48 -20.43 -12.68 -5.31
C LEU A 48 -19.62 -11.62 -4.54
N ILE A 49 -20.27 -10.69 -3.81
CA ILE A 49 -19.55 -9.70 -2.99
C ILE A 49 -18.69 -10.37 -1.92
N SER A 50 -19.20 -11.39 -1.24
CA SER A 50 -18.42 -12.10 -0.22
C SER A 50 -17.19 -12.76 -0.83
N PHE A 51 -17.31 -13.38 -1.99
CA PHE A 51 -16.18 -13.97 -2.70
C PHE A 51 -15.17 -12.92 -3.19
N LEU A 52 -15.64 -11.83 -3.81
CA LEU A 52 -14.76 -10.74 -4.28
C LEU A 52 -14.06 -10.06 -3.11
N GLY A 53 -14.77 -9.81 -2.00
CA GLY A 53 -14.20 -9.23 -0.79
C GLY A 53 -13.12 -10.13 -0.17
N PHE A 54 -13.36 -11.43 -0.12
CA PHE A 54 -12.37 -12.40 0.35
C PHE A 54 -11.13 -12.44 -0.55
N MET A 55 -11.32 -12.52 -1.88
CA MET A 55 -10.20 -12.47 -2.84
C MET A 55 -9.41 -11.16 -2.75
N SER A 56 -10.10 -10.04 -2.61
CA SER A 56 -9.46 -8.73 -2.43
C SER A 56 -8.64 -8.69 -1.15
N TYR A 57 -9.17 -9.22 -0.05
CA TYR A 57 -8.44 -9.30 1.22
C TYR A 57 -7.17 -10.13 1.11
N MET A 58 -7.26 -11.34 0.52
CA MET A 58 -6.09 -12.21 0.30
C MET A 58 -5.02 -11.52 -0.53
N THR A 59 -5.42 -10.83 -1.60
CA THR A 59 -4.50 -10.12 -2.49
C THR A 59 -3.79 -8.98 -1.76
N THR A 60 -4.54 -8.18 -0.99
CA THR A 60 -3.96 -7.08 -0.21
C THR A 60 -2.94 -7.58 0.81
N THR A 61 -3.19 -8.70 1.49
CA THR A 61 -2.24 -9.28 2.45
C THR A 61 -0.91 -9.65 1.79
N PHE A 62 -0.94 -10.38 0.66
CA PHE A 62 0.29 -10.71 -0.07
C PHE A 62 1.07 -9.49 -0.54
N VAL A 63 0.35 -8.44 -0.97
CA VAL A 63 0.97 -7.17 -1.36
C VAL A 63 1.67 -6.52 -0.16
N ILE A 64 1.03 -6.50 1.02
CA ILE A 64 1.62 -5.93 2.24
C ILE A 64 2.87 -6.72 2.65
N GLU A 65 2.84 -8.06 2.58
CA GLU A 65 4.01 -8.90 2.88
C GLU A 65 5.17 -8.63 1.92
N ALA A 66 4.90 -8.51 0.62
CA ALA A 66 5.92 -8.18 -0.37
C ALA A 66 6.53 -6.79 -0.12
N MET A 67 5.70 -5.80 0.24
CA MET A 67 6.16 -4.46 0.61
C MET A 67 7.02 -4.49 1.88
N ALA A 68 6.62 -5.26 2.90
CA ALA A 68 7.38 -5.40 4.14
C ALA A 68 8.73 -6.10 3.91
N SER A 69 8.74 -7.19 3.13
CA SER A 69 9.97 -7.90 2.74
C SER A 69 10.92 -6.99 1.97
N THR A 70 10.40 -6.19 1.04
CA THR A 70 11.20 -5.22 0.29
C THR A 70 11.76 -4.13 1.20
N ASN A 71 10.97 -3.63 2.15
CA ASN A 71 11.44 -2.64 3.13
C ASN A 71 12.54 -3.20 4.04
N ALA A 72 12.46 -4.47 4.42
CA ALA A 72 13.51 -5.15 5.18
C ALA A 72 14.79 -5.31 4.35
N GLN A 73 14.67 -5.75 3.09
CA GLN A 73 15.80 -5.88 2.15
C GLN A 73 16.48 -4.52 1.88
N LEU A 74 15.70 -3.45 1.69
CA LEU A 74 16.21 -2.09 1.53
C LEU A 74 16.97 -1.62 2.78
N ARG A 75 16.50 -2.00 3.97
CA ARG A 75 17.14 -1.65 5.24
C ARG A 75 18.48 -2.34 5.43
N TRP A 76 18.64 -3.58 4.95
CA TRP A 76 19.93 -4.29 4.97
C TRP A 76 20.92 -3.67 3.99
N LYS A 77 20.52 -3.45 2.73
CA LYS A 77 21.39 -2.80 1.73
C LYS A 77 21.85 -1.41 2.16
N ARG A 78 21.00 -0.64 2.85
CA ARG A 78 21.39 0.67 3.39
C ARG A 78 22.50 0.57 4.45
N ARG A 79 22.45 -0.45 5.33
CA ARG A 79 23.48 -0.64 6.36
C ARG A 79 24.82 -1.06 5.75
N GLU A 80 24.80 -1.91 4.72
CA GLU A 80 26.01 -2.30 3.99
C GLU A 80 26.69 -1.10 3.33
N GLN A 81 25.92 -0.17 2.76
CA GLN A 81 26.47 1.08 2.20
C GLN A 81 27.05 2.01 3.26
N GLU A 82 26.38 2.18 4.40
CA GLU A 82 26.89 2.97 5.53
C GLU A 82 28.21 2.40 6.08
N GLU A 83 28.34 1.08 6.17
CA GLU A 83 29.57 0.43 6.63
C GLU A 83 30.72 0.55 5.61
N PHE A 84 30.39 0.54 4.31
CA PHE A 84 31.36 0.76 3.23
C PHE A 84 31.84 2.21 3.17
N ASP A 85 31.00 3.19 3.49
CA ASP A 85 31.34 4.63 3.51
C ASP A 85 32.14 5.04 4.77
N VAL A 86 32.00 4.31 5.87
CA VAL A 86 32.80 4.52 7.09
C VAL A 86 34.24 3.96 6.95
N GLN A 87 34.46 2.97 6.09
CA GLN A 87 35.81 2.41 5.85
C GLN A 87 36.83 3.33 5.15
N PRO A 88 36.52 4.11 4.10
CA PRO A 88 37.51 4.93 3.39
C PRO A 88 38.18 6.01 4.27
N GLY A 89 37.59 6.36 5.41
CA GLY A 89 38.17 7.33 6.36
C GLY A 89 39.21 6.76 7.33
N ARG A 90 39.26 5.44 7.55
CA ARG A 90 40.27 4.82 8.45
C ARG A 90 41.59 4.52 7.75
N ASP A 91 41.58 4.37 6.43
CA ASP A 91 42.79 4.10 5.63
C ASP A 91 43.68 5.35 5.46
N LEU A 92 43.22 6.53 5.90
CA LEU A 92 43.98 7.79 5.85
C LEU A 92 44.66 8.16 7.19
N LEU A 93 44.50 7.35 8.24
CA LEU A 93 45.02 7.61 9.60
C LEU A 93 46.14 6.64 10.04
N ILE A 94 46.70 5.86 9.12
CA ILE A 94 47.90 5.02 9.30
C ILE A 94 48.97 5.37 8.29
#